data_AF-A0A2E9URX8-F1
#
_entry.id   AF-A0A2E9URX8-F1
#
_cell.length_a   1.000
_cell.length_b   1.000
_cell.length_c   1.000
_cell.angle_alpha   90.00
_cell.angle_beta   90.00
_cell.angle_gamma   90.00
#
_symmetry.space_group_name_H-M   'P 1'
#
loop_
_entity.id
_entity.type
_entity.pdbx_description
1 polymer ?
#
loop_
_entity_poly.entity_id
_entity_poly.type
_entity_poly.pdbx_seq_one_letter_code
_entity_poly.pdbx_strand_id
1 'polypeptide(L)'
;FHGFAWELGGELKEVPAKWDFPHVEAEEFKLPEVQVGVWAGFVFINPDPDAESLEGFIGDLDDQMEVWDLERRYKQAHVAKVIHANWKIAQEAFCEAFHVNATHPQILAYLGDTNSQVDVWDNFARVISPGGTPSPLLDYDVSEEEQLRSMLNTSYDQETPVQIPEGTTMRAHAAQMSRDRWREFAGDWVDVMSDAEMMDSIDYTLFPNFHPWGAFNRIVYRFRPNGDDHRSSIMECIFLAPYKEGEKPDPAPVHWLSEDENFSDAPELDTLGKVFDQDVFNMGKVQLGLETTHKSGVVLSNYQESKVRWLHQKLSEWCEEK
;
A
#
# COMPACT_ATOMS: atom_id res chain seq x y z
N PHE A 1 -10.11 18.99 29.16
CA PHE A 1 -11.37 18.99 29.94
C PHE A 1 -11.45 20.17 30.90
N HIS A 2 -10.52 20.31 31.85
CA HIS A 2 -10.53 21.40 32.85
C HIS A 2 -9.86 22.71 32.41
N GLY A 3 -9.52 22.88 31.12
CA GLY A 3 -8.91 24.10 30.60
C GLY A 3 -7.39 24.23 30.76
N PHE A 4 -6.69 23.18 31.19
CA PHE A 4 -5.23 23.15 31.07
C PHE A 4 -4.85 23.28 29.58
N ALA A 5 -3.84 24.11 29.32
CA ALA A 5 -3.35 24.35 27.98
C ALA A 5 -1.85 24.11 27.90
N TRP A 6 -1.41 23.61 26.76
CA TRP A 6 -0.01 23.45 26.38
C TRP A 6 0.24 24.19 25.07
N GLU A 7 1.48 24.60 24.84
CA GLU A 7 1.90 25.07 23.52
C GLU A 7 1.96 23.89 22.52
N LEU A 8 2.12 24.19 21.23
CA LEU A 8 2.23 23.15 20.19
C LEU A 8 3.49 22.28 20.35
N GLY A 9 4.50 22.76 21.07
CA GLY A 9 5.69 21.98 21.46
C GLY A 9 5.47 21.08 22.68
N GLY A 10 4.29 21.13 23.31
CA GLY A 10 3.96 20.30 24.47
C GLY A 10 4.32 20.92 25.82
N GLU A 11 4.87 22.14 25.87
CA GLU A 11 5.16 22.84 27.12
C GLU A 11 3.90 23.36 27.81
N LEU A 12 3.83 23.26 29.15
CA LEU A 12 2.69 23.76 29.91
C LEU A 12 2.54 25.28 29.76
N LYS A 13 1.39 25.70 29.26
CA LYS A 13 1.06 27.11 29.00
C LYS A 13 0.18 27.71 30.08
N GLU A 14 -0.91 27.02 30.42
CA GLU A 14 -1.92 27.56 31.33
C GLU A 14 -2.45 26.49 32.29
N VAL A 15 -2.54 26.87 33.56
CA VAL A 15 -3.15 26.09 34.62
C VAL A 15 -4.31 26.90 35.20
N PRO A 16 -5.56 26.55 34.89
CA PRO A 16 -6.73 27.16 35.52
C PRO A 16 -6.65 27.03 37.04
N ALA A 17 -7.00 28.10 37.75
CA ALA A 17 -6.87 28.19 39.21
C ALA A 17 -5.46 27.82 39.72
N LYS A 18 -4.38 28.25 39.02
CA LYS A 18 -2.97 27.96 39.35
C LYS A 18 -2.61 28.04 40.85
N TRP A 19 -3.27 28.91 41.61
CA TRP A 19 -3.10 29.01 43.06
C TRP A 19 -3.38 27.71 43.83
N ASP A 20 -4.23 26.82 43.30
CA ASP A 20 -4.58 25.51 43.88
C ASP A 20 -3.63 24.38 43.41
N PHE A 21 -2.73 24.70 42.48
CA PHE A 21 -1.71 23.79 41.93
C PHE A 21 -0.27 24.26 42.23
N PRO A 22 0.09 24.58 43.49
CA PRO A 22 1.44 25.06 43.82
C PRO A 22 2.52 23.99 43.66
N HIS A 23 2.14 22.74 43.41
CA HIS A 23 3.02 21.59 43.22
C HIS A 23 3.25 21.23 41.74
N VAL A 24 2.62 21.96 40.80
CA VAL A 24 2.80 21.73 39.36
C VAL A 24 3.95 22.60 38.87
N GLU A 25 5.08 21.94 38.61
CA GLU A 25 6.23 22.54 37.95
C GLU A 25 6.06 22.41 36.43
N ALA A 26 6.14 23.54 35.70
CA ALA A 26 5.78 23.59 34.28
C ALA A 26 6.71 22.71 33.43
N GLU A 27 7.96 22.61 33.83
CA GLU A 27 9.03 21.86 33.20
C GLU A 27 8.83 20.34 33.33
N GLU A 28 8.16 19.88 34.39
CA GLU A 28 7.87 18.46 34.66
C GLU A 28 6.46 18.05 34.20
N PHE A 29 5.59 19.01 33.88
CA PHE A 29 4.19 18.79 33.51
C PHE A 29 3.91 19.07 32.02
N LYS A 30 4.85 18.65 31.17
CA LYS A 30 4.73 18.70 29.70
C LYS A 30 3.87 17.56 29.17
N LEU A 31 3.42 17.68 27.92
CA LEU A 31 2.85 16.54 27.21
C LEU A 31 3.94 15.48 26.97
N PRO A 32 3.60 14.18 27.04
CA PRO A 32 4.51 13.12 26.59
C PRO A 32 4.92 13.32 25.13
N GLU A 33 6.22 13.22 24.87
CA GLU A 33 6.80 13.34 23.53
C GLU A 33 6.93 11.98 22.86
N VAL A 34 6.95 11.97 21.53
CA VAL A 34 7.20 10.80 20.68
C VAL A 34 8.21 11.19 19.61
N GLN A 35 8.98 10.24 19.10
CA GLN A 35 9.86 10.49 17.96
C GLN A 35 9.02 10.75 16.71
N VAL A 36 9.44 11.72 15.89
CA VAL A 36 8.79 12.06 14.62
C VAL A 36 9.84 12.04 13.51
N GLY A 37 9.57 11.29 12.45
CA GLY A 37 10.40 11.26 11.25
C GLY A 37 9.58 11.61 10.01
N VAL A 38 10.24 12.19 9.01
CA VAL A 38 9.63 12.48 7.71
C VAL A 38 10.42 11.76 6.64
N TRP A 39 9.73 11.02 5.79
CA TRP A 39 10.32 10.34 4.64
C TRP A 39 9.36 10.43 3.45
N ALA A 40 9.87 10.86 2.30
CA ALA A 40 9.13 10.91 1.04
C ALA A 40 7.74 11.58 1.16
N GLY A 41 7.65 12.66 1.96
CA GLY A 41 6.41 13.41 2.23
C GLY A 41 5.45 12.76 3.24
N PHE A 42 5.78 11.59 3.79
CA PHE A 42 5.04 10.93 4.86
C PHE A 42 5.61 11.28 6.23
N VAL A 43 4.73 11.39 7.21
CA VAL A 43 5.10 11.61 8.62
C VAL A 43 4.92 10.30 9.38
N PHE A 44 6.00 9.84 10.01
CA PHE A 44 6.04 8.68 10.89
C PHE A 44 6.18 9.13 12.34
N ILE A 45 5.57 8.36 13.24
CA ILE A 45 5.70 8.56 14.67
C ILE A 45 6.20 7.25 15.31
N ASN A 46 7.05 7.36 16.32
CA ASN A 46 7.42 6.23 17.16
C ASN A 46 7.22 6.62 18.64
N PRO A 47 6.30 5.95 19.36
CA PRO A 47 6.07 6.21 20.78
C PRO A 47 7.27 5.90 21.68
N ASP A 48 8.22 5.10 21.22
CA ASP A 48 9.44 4.81 21.96
C ASP A 48 10.48 5.93 21.74
N PRO A 49 10.83 6.72 22.78
CA PRO A 49 11.81 7.80 22.65
C PRO A 49 13.24 7.30 22.43
N ASP A 50 13.53 6.04 22.76
CA ASP A 50 14.86 5.42 22.65
C ASP A 50 15.01 4.61 21.34
N ALA A 51 13.98 4.62 20.48
CA ALA A 51 14.04 3.96 19.18
C ALA A 51 15.12 4.57 18.28
N GLU A 52 15.59 3.77 17.32
CA GLU A 52 16.44 4.27 16.26
C GLU A 52 15.75 5.36 15.41
N SER A 53 16.56 6.18 14.75
CA SER A 53 16.05 7.19 13.81
C SER A 53 15.31 6.55 12.64
N LEU A 54 14.28 7.23 12.11
CA LEU A 54 13.57 6.77 10.90
C LEU A 54 14.53 6.49 9.73
N GLU A 55 15.52 7.36 9.50
CA GLU A 55 16.53 7.22 8.44
C GLU A 55 17.30 5.90 8.56
N GLY A 56 17.79 5.58 9.77
CA GLY A 56 18.43 4.29 10.05
C GLY A 56 17.51 3.10 9.84
N PHE A 57 16.24 3.22 10.23
CA PHE A 57 15.25 2.15 10.10
C PHE A 57 14.89 1.85 8.64
N ILE A 58 14.64 2.87 7.82
CA ILE A 58 14.28 2.69 6.40
C ILE A 58 15.48 2.21 5.57
N GLY A 59 16.70 2.64 5.93
CA GLY A 59 17.94 2.26 5.26
C GLY A 59 17.87 2.45 3.74
N ASP A 60 18.32 1.43 3.00
CA ASP A 60 18.42 1.42 1.53
C ASP A 60 17.07 1.57 0.79
N LEU A 61 15.93 1.60 1.50
CA LEU A 61 14.63 1.87 0.87
C LEU A 61 14.60 3.24 0.21
N ASP A 62 15.20 4.25 0.86
CA ASP A 62 15.17 5.63 0.38
C ASP A 62 15.83 5.75 -0.99
N ASP A 63 17.05 5.24 -1.12
CA ASP A 63 17.81 5.18 -2.38
C ASP A 63 17.04 4.46 -3.49
N GLN A 64 16.28 3.41 -3.16
CA GLN A 64 15.50 2.66 -4.15
C GLN A 64 14.27 3.40 -4.67
N MET A 65 13.69 4.28 -3.84
CA MET A 65 12.47 5.01 -4.17
C MET A 65 12.72 6.45 -4.64
N GLU A 66 13.96 6.96 -4.52
CA GLU A 66 14.36 8.32 -4.88
C GLU A 66 13.89 8.72 -6.29
N VAL A 67 14.06 7.82 -7.27
CA VAL A 67 13.73 8.07 -8.68
C VAL A 67 12.23 8.32 -8.92
N TRP A 68 11.37 7.91 -7.98
CA TRP A 68 9.92 8.03 -8.06
C TRP A 68 9.33 9.23 -7.32
N ASP A 69 10.17 10.05 -6.68
CA ASP A 69 9.87 11.37 -6.11
C ASP A 69 8.45 11.47 -5.54
N LEU A 70 8.18 10.67 -4.51
CA LEU A 70 6.86 10.64 -3.88
C LEU A 70 6.50 11.98 -3.21
N GLU A 71 7.51 12.80 -2.86
CA GLU A 71 7.31 14.13 -2.28
C GLU A 71 6.64 15.09 -3.27
N ARG A 72 6.92 14.92 -4.57
CA ARG A 72 6.27 15.65 -5.65
C ARG A 72 4.90 15.07 -6.04
N ARG A 73 4.18 14.52 -5.07
CA ARG A 73 2.80 14.04 -5.23
C ARG A 73 1.84 14.70 -4.26
N TYR A 74 0.55 14.56 -4.56
CA TYR A 74 -0.53 14.95 -3.66
C TYR A 74 -1.46 13.75 -3.41
N LYS A 75 -2.15 13.79 -2.28
CA LYS A 75 -3.11 12.76 -1.90
C LYS A 75 -4.41 12.95 -2.69
N GLN A 76 -4.52 12.24 -3.81
CA GLN A 76 -5.65 12.32 -4.73
C GLN A 76 -6.89 11.61 -4.19
N ALA A 77 -6.71 10.51 -3.48
CA ALA A 77 -7.78 9.74 -2.86
C ALA A 77 -7.27 9.08 -1.58
N HIS A 78 -8.19 8.81 -0.64
CA HIS A 78 -7.89 8.10 0.59
C HIS A 78 -9.15 7.38 1.07
N VAL A 79 -9.21 6.07 0.84
CA VAL A 79 -10.33 5.23 1.26
C VAL A 79 -9.90 4.35 2.41
N ALA A 80 -10.73 4.25 3.44
CA ALA A 80 -10.49 3.43 4.62
C ALA A 80 -11.69 2.55 4.93
N LYS A 81 -11.46 1.29 5.29
CA LYS A 81 -12.51 0.36 5.71
C LYS A 81 -12.04 -0.53 6.86
N VAL A 82 -12.95 -0.89 7.75
CA VAL A 82 -12.72 -1.93 8.76
C VAL A 82 -12.84 -3.30 8.10
N ILE A 83 -11.83 -4.14 8.27
CA ILE A 83 -11.76 -5.51 7.75
C ILE A 83 -11.95 -6.48 8.91
N HIS A 84 -12.79 -7.50 8.74
CA HIS A 84 -13.06 -8.55 9.73
C HIS A 84 -11.99 -9.66 9.71
N ALA A 85 -10.72 -9.23 9.79
CA ALA A 85 -9.57 -10.10 9.94
C ALA A 85 -8.47 -9.35 10.68
N ASN A 86 -7.53 -10.09 11.25
CA ASN A 86 -6.31 -9.52 11.80
C ASN A 86 -5.56 -8.69 10.75
N TRP A 87 -4.95 -7.58 11.16
CA TRP A 87 -4.20 -6.70 10.25
C TRP A 87 -3.06 -7.42 9.50
N LYS A 88 -2.48 -8.47 10.11
CA LYS A 88 -1.50 -9.35 9.47
C LYS A 88 -2.10 -10.07 8.26
N ILE A 89 -3.24 -10.73 8.45
CA ILE A 89 -3.97 -11.44 7.37
C ILE A 89 -4.36 -10.44 6.27
N ALA A 90 -4.85 -9.27 6.66
CA ALA A 90 -5.27 -8.25 5.70
C ALA A 90 -4.12 -7.80 4.81
N GLN A 91 -2.91 -7.60 5.36
CA GLN A 91 -1.77 -7.17 4.56
C GLN A 91 -1.07 -8.29 3.79
N GLU A 92 -1.15 -9.54 4.25
CA GLU A 92 -0.54 -10.70 3.60
C GLU A 92 -1.05 -10.89 2.16
N ALA A 93 -2.35 -10.67 1.93
CA ALA A 93 -2.95 -10.70 0.59
C ALA A 93 -2.39 -9.64 -0.37
N PHE A 94 -1.75 -8.59 0.15
CA PHE A 94 -1.07 -7.57 -0.64
C PHE A 94 0.45 -7.72 -0.59
N CYS A 95 0.96 -8.84 -0.06
CA CYS A 95 2.39 -9.12 -0.02
C CYS A 95 2.87 -10.11 -1.09
N GLU A 96 1.97 -10.62 -1.93
CA GLU A 96 2.26 -11.66 -2.91
C GLU A 96 1.24 -11.62 -4.05
N ALA A 97 1.54 -12.34 -5.13
CA ALA A 97 0.64 -12.51 -6.28
C ALA A 97 0.23 -13.98 -6.50
N PHE A 98 0.60 -14.89 -5.59
CA PHE A 98 0.27 -16.31 -5.69
C PHE A 98 -1.24 -16.58 -5.68
N HIS A 99 -2.03 -15.81 -4.92
CA HIS A 99 -3.49 -15.99 -4.86
C HIS A 99 -4.23 -15.50 -6.12
N VAL A 100 -3.55 -14.77 -7.02
CA VAL A 100 -4.16 -14.14 -8.20
C VAL A 100 -4.85 -15.16 -9.09
N ASN A 101 -4.23 -16.32 -9.31
CA ASN A 101 -4.80 -17.38 -10.15
C ASN A 101 -6.17 -17.88 -9.70
N ALA A 102 -6.42 -17.86 -8.39
CA ALA A 102 -7.64 -18.37 -7.79
C ALA A 102 -8.67 -17.26 -7.57
N THR A 103 -8.21 -16.06 -7.21
CA THR A 103 -9.09 -14.96 -6.78
C THR A 103 -9.41 -14.02 -7.92
N HIS A 104 -8.44 -13.73 -8.79
CA HIS A 104 -8.54 -12.74 -9.86
C HIS A 104 -8.30 -13.39 -11.25
N PRO A 105 -9.00 -14.47 -11.63
CA PRO A 105 -8.74 -15.17 -12.90
C PRO A 105 -8.84 -14.26 -14.14
N GLN A 106 -9.61 -13.17 -14.04
CA GLN A 106 -9.75 -12.13 -15.09
C GLN A 106 -8.43 -11.41 -15.42
N ILE A 107 -7.46 -11.36 -14.51
CA ILE A 107 -6.18 -10.66 -14.73
C ILE A 107 -5.06 -11.58 -15.22
N LEU A 108 -5.28 -12.89 -15.33
CA LEU A 108 -4.24 -13.84 -15.74
C LEU A 108 -3.75 -13.64 -17.17
N ALA A 109 -4.59 -13.13 -18.06
CA ALA A 109 -4.17 -12.79 -19.41
C ALA A 109 -3.21 -11.59 -19.43
N TYR A 110 -3.17 -10.76 -18.39
CA TYR A 110 -2.36 -9.55 -18.32
C TYR A 110 -1.17 -9.65 -17.36
N LEU A 111 -1.32 -10.30 -16.21
CA LEU A 111 -0.36 -10.24 -15.11
C LEU A 111 0.41 -11.56 -14.94
N GLY A 112 1.75 -11.46 -14.89
CA GLY A 112 2.64 -12.60 -14.66
C GLY A 112 2.73 -12.95 -13.19
N ASP A 113 1.61 -13.34 -12.59
CA ASP A 113 1.42 -13.65 -11.17
C ASP A 113 2.52 -14.54 -10.56
N THR A 114 2.76 -15.70 -11.17
CA THR A 114 3.70 -16.70 -10.67
C THR A 114 5.17 -16.42 -11.02
N ASN A 115 5.41 -15.48 -11.94
CA ASN A 115 6.72 -15.03 -12.37
C ASN A 115 7.22 -13.80 -11.58
N SER A 116 6.52 -13.45 -10.50
CA SER A 116 6.85 -12.28 -9.68
C SER A 116 8.27 -12.40 -9.09
N GLN A 117 9.03 -11.31 -9.13
CA GLN A 117 10.30 -11.21 -8.40
C GLN A 117 10.00 -10.84 -6.95
N VAL A 118 10.66 -11.50 -6.00
CA VAL A 118 10.56 -11.18 -4.57
C VAL A 118 11.94 -10.90 -4.02
N ASP A 119 12.12 -9.70 -3.46
CA ASP A 119 13.37 -9.24 -2.86
C ASP A 119 13.12 -8.89 -1.37
N VAL A 120 14.08 -9.23 -0.50
CA VAL A 120 13.95 -9.03 0.95
C VAL A 120 15.22 -8.37 1.48
N TRP A 121 15.03 -7.28 2.23
CA TRP A 121 16.03 -6.59 3.03
C TRP A 121 15.67 -6.73 4.52
N ASP A 122 16.34 -5.98 5.40
CA ASP A 122 16.10 -6.09 6.84
C ASP A 122 14.70 -5.58 7.22
N ASN A 123 14.44 -4.29 7.00
CA ASN A 123 13.19 -3.63 7.42
C ASN A 123 12.17 -3.44 6.29
N PHE A 124 12.51 -3.85 5.06
CA PHE A 124 11.57 -3.81 3.95
C PHE A 124 11.75 -4.97 2.98
N ALA A 125 10.74 -5.20 2.16
CA ALA A 125 10.74 -6.19 1.09
C ALA A 125 9.94 -5.68 -0.10
N ARG A 126 10.15 -6.28 -1.28
CA ARG A 126 9.52 -5.87 -2.54
C ARG A 126 9.01 -7.08 -3.31
N VAL A 127 7.87 -6.90 -3.97
CA VAL A 127 7.37 -7.79 -5.02
C VAL A 127 7.26 -7.00 -6.32
N ILE A 128 7.77 -7.55 -7.43
CA ILE A 128 7.55 -7.03 -8.78
C ILE A 128 6.78 -8.08 -9.58
N SER A 129 5.54 -7.77 -9.95
CA SER A 129 4.74 -8.62 -10.83
C SER A 129 4.67 -8.00 -12.22
N PRO A 130 5.16 -8.69 -13.27
CA PRO A 130 5.23 -8.10 -14.60
C PRO A 130 3.84 -7.94 -15.22
N GLY A 131 3.49 -6.69 -15.57
CA GLY A 131 2.28 -6.38 -16.33
C GLY A 131 2.43 -6.72 -17.82
N GLY A 132 1.34 -6.88 -18.55
CA GLY A 132 1.40 -7.26 -19.97
C GLY A 132 2.29 -8.47 -20.27
N THR A 133 2.25 -9.43 -19.36
CA THR A 133 2.91 -10.72 -19.44
C THR A 133 1.90 -11.73 -18.92
N PRO A 134 1.34 -12.60 -19.78
CA PRO A 134 0.35 -13.56 -19.33
C PRO A 134 0.90 -14.50 -18.25
N SER A 135 0.02 -14.95 -17.37
CA SER A 135 0.33 -15.98 -16.39
C SER A 135 0.77 -17.27 -17.10
N PRO A 136 1.86 -17.91 -16.66
CA PRO A 136 2.29 -19.21 -17.18
C PRO A 136 1.36 -20.36 -16.76
N LEU A 137 0.32 -20.09 -15.95
CA LEU A 137 -0.72 -21.05 -15.62
C LEU A 137 -1.81 -21.17 -16.68
N LEU A 138 -1.84 -20.27 -17.66
CA LEU A 138 -2.73 -20.39 -18.82
C LEU A 138 -2.22 -21.49 -19.75
N ASP A 139 -3.13 -22.33 -20.25
CA ASP A 139 -2.84 -23.48 -21.10
C ASP A 139 -2.96 -23.16 -22.61
N TYR A 140 -3.03 -21.87 -22.95
CA TYR A 140 -3.14 -21.37 -24.31
C TYR A 140 -2.30 -20.09 -24.51
N ASP A 141 -1.97 -19.80 -25.77
CA ASP A 141 -1.27 -18.58 -26.15
C ASP A 141 -2.24 -17.39 -26.11
N VAL A 142 -1.96 -16.41 -25.25
CA VAL A 142 -2.77 -15.20 -25.11
C VAL A 142 -2.38 -14.18 -26.18
N SER A 143 -3.36 -13.75 -26.97
CA SER A 143 -3.16 -12.71 -27.97
C SER A 143 -2.98 -11.32 -27.34
N GLU A 144 -2.28 -10.42 -28.02
CA GLU A 144 -2.08 -9.04 -27.58
C GLU A 144 -3.42 -8.32 -27.30
N GLU A 145 -4.47 -8.62 -28.08
CA GLU A 145 -5.82 -8.08 -27.87
C GLU A 145 -6.46 -8.61 -26.56
N GLU A 146 -6.32 -9.89 -26.25
CA GLU A 146 -6.82 -10.47 -24.99
C GLU A 146 -6.09 -9.87 -23.79
N GLN A 147 -4.78 -9.65 -23.88
CA GLN A 147 -4.03 -8.97 -22.82
C GLN A 147 -4.54 -7.53 -22.61
N LEU A 148 -4.80 -6.80 -23.70
CA LEU A 148 -5.35 -5.44 -23.65
C LEU A 148 -6.74 -5.43 -23.01
N ARG A 149 -7.61 -6.38 -23.36
CA ARG A 149 -8.94 -6.53 -22.76
C ARG A 149 -8.85 -6.80 -21.26
N SER A 150 -7.95 -7.69 -20.86
CA SER A 150 -7.68 -8.01 -19.46
C SER A 150 -7.17 -6.79 -18.69
N MET A 151 -6.21 -6.04 -19.25
CA MET A 151 -5.70 -4.78 -18.67
C MET A 151 -6.80 -3.73 -18.46
N LEU A 152 -7.68 -3.58 -19.45
CA LEU A 152 -8.78 -2.60 -19.42
C LEU A 152 -10.03 -3.11 -18.69
N ASN A 153 -10.00 -4.34 -18.15
CA ASN A 153 -11.16 -5.01 -17.56
C ASN A 153 -12.41 -4.93 -18.47
N THR A 154 -12.23 -5.13 -19.77
CA THR A 154 -13.26 -4.98 -20.81
C THR A 154 -13.78 -6.34 -21.27
N SER A 155 -15.11 -6.50 -21.36
CA SER A 155 -15.75 -7.73 -21.80
C SER A 155 -15.51 -8.05 -23.28
N TYR A 156 -15.55 -9.33 -23.66
CA TYR A 156 -15.34 -9.79 -25.04
C TYR A 156 -16.36 -9.25 -26.06
N ASP A 157 -17.57 -8.93 -25.61
CA ASP A 157 -18.66 -8.39 -26.44
C ASP A 157 -18.56 -6.87 -26.67
N GLN A 158 -17.60 -6.21 -26.03
CA GLN A 158 -17.36 -4.78 -26.16
C GLN A 158 -16.15 -4.50 -27.07
N GLU A 159 -16.19 -3.40 -27.83
CA GLU A 159 -15.00 -2.92 -28.54
C GLU A 159 -13.98 -2.39 -27.53
N THR A 160 -12.70 -2.72 -27.73
CA THR A 160 -11.64 -2.09 -26.94
C THR A 160 -11.53 -0.62 -27.35
N PRO A 161 -11.43 0.31 -26.38
CA PRO A 161 -11.33 1.74 -26.68
C PRO A 161 -10.03 2.12 -27.39
N VAL A 162 -9.05 1.21 -27.40
CA VAL A 162 -7.74 1.38 -28.01
C VAL A 162 -7.41 0.16 -28.87
N GLN A 163 -6.68 0.41 -29.95
CA GLN A 163 -6.18 -0.60 -30.87
C GLN A 163 -4.66 -0.64 -30.79
N ILE A 164 -4.08 -1.83 -30.77
CA ILE A 164 -2.62 -2.00 -30.73
C ILE A 164 -2.07 -1.76 -32.13
N PRO A 165 -1.16 -0.78 -32.31
CA PRO A 165 -0.56 -0.52 -33.63
C PRO A 165 0.17 -1.74 -34.20
N GLU A 166 0.21 -1.85 -35.53
CA GLU A 166 0.97 -2.91 -36.18
C GLU A 166 2.47 -2.81 -35.85
N GLY A 167 3.09 -3.93 -35.47
CA GLY A 167 4.52 -4.01 -35.17
C GLY A 167 4.94 -3.62 -33.75
N THR A 168 4.00 -3.35 -32.83
CA THR A 168 4.27 -3.22 -31.39
C THR A 168 3.61 -4.34 -30.59
N THR A 169 4.07 -4.56 -29.37
CA THR A 169 3.40 -5.40 -28.37
C THR A 169 2.39 -4.57 -27.56
N MET A 170 1.43 -5.24 -26.92
CA MET A 170 0.49 -4.61 -25.98
C MET A 170 1.25 -3.92 -24.85
N ARG A 171 2.26 -4.58 -24.26
CA ARG A 171 3.07 -4.01 -23.17
C ARG A 171 3.76 -2.70 -23.56
N ALA A 172 4.44 -2.66 -24.71
CA ALA A 172 5.11 -1.44 -25.16
C ALA A 172 4.11 -0.32 -25.50
N HIS A 173 2.98 -0.67 -26.10
CA HIS A 173 1.92 0.29 -26.41
C HIS A 173 1.29 0.88 -25.14
N ALA A 174 0.93 0.04 -24.17
CA ALA A 174 0.36 0.45 -22.90
C ALA A 174 1.35 1.30 -22.07
N ALA A 175 2.65 0.97 -22.11
CA ALA A 175 3.68 1.78 -21.46
C ALA A 175 3.72 3.20 -22.06
N GLN A 176 3.68 3.32 -23.39
CA GLN A 176 3.61 4.62 -24.07
C GLN A 176 2.32 5.38 -23.70
N MET A 177 1.17 4.71 -23.69
CA MET A 177 -0.09 5.33 -23.24
C MET A 177 -0.01 5.86 -21.81
N SER A 178 0.64 5.11 -20.91
CA SER A 178 0.84 5.54 -19.51
C SER A 178 1.71 6.79 -19.44
N ARG A 179 2.79 6.86 -20.24
CA ARG A 179 3.63 8.06 -20.37
C ARG A 179 2.83 9.25 -20.86
N ASP A 180 2.06 9.08 -21.94
CA ASP A 180 1.28 10.16 -22.54
C ASP A 180 0.22 10.68 -21.57
N ARG A 181 -0.44 9.78 -20.83
CA ARG A 181 -1.39 10.14 -19.76
C ARG A 181 -0.74 10.99 -18.67
N TRP A 182 0.47 10.62 -18.22
CA TRP A 182 1.13 11.29 -17.11
C TRP A 182 1.90 12.54 -17.51
N ARG A 183 2.26 12.70 -18.78
CA ARG A 183 3.06 13.82 -19.28
C ARG A 183 2.47 15.19 -18.94
N GLU A 184 1.15 15.33 -18.94
CA GLU A 184 0.48 16.57 -18.56
C GLU A 184 0.83 17.02 -17.12
N PHE A 185 0.98 16.06 -16.20
CA PHE A 185 1.22 16.30 -14.78
C PHE A 185 2.70 16.20 -14.40
N ALA A 186 3.44 15.31 -15.05
CA ALA A 186 4.82 14.95 -14.73
C ALA A 186 5.87 15.54 -15.69
N GLY A 187 5.44 16.13 -16.82
CA GLY A 187 6.35 16.62 -17.85
C GLY A 187 7.27 15.52 -18.38
N ASP A 188 8.54 15.86 -18.58
CA ASP A 188 9.55 14.95 -19.15
C ASP A 188 10.02 13.87 -18.17
N TRP A 189 9.56 13.88 -16.92
CA TRP A 189 9.88 12.83 -15.94
C TRP A 189 9.35 11.46 -16.37
N VAL A 190 8.30 11.40 -17.21
CA VAL A 190 7.80 10.13 -17.77
C VAL A 190 8.80 9.46 -18.72
N ASP A 191 9.77 10.21 -19.28
CA ASP A 191 10.71 9.71 -20.29
C ASP A 191 11.94 9.03 -19.69
N VAL A 192 12.23 9.25 -18.41
CA VAL A 192 13.33 8.58 -17.70
C VAL A 192 12.92 7.21 -17.16
N MET A 193 11.63 6.89 -17.15
CA MET A 193 11.09 5.63 -16.66
C MET A 193 11.11 4.54 -17.73
N SER A 194 11.53 3.35 -17.32
CA SER A 194 11.46 2.14 -18.13
C SER A 194 10.02 1.69 -18.41
N ASP A 195 9.83 0.82 -19.39
CA ASP A 195 8.52 0.17 -19.62
C ASP A 195 8.09 -0.67 -18.40
N ALA A 196 9.05 -1.25 -17.69
CA ALA A 196 8.80 -1.97 -16.44
C ALA A 196 8.17 -1.07 -15.39
N GLU A 197 8.75 0.12 -15.16
CA GLU A 197 8.19 1.10 -14.23
C GLU A 197 6.81 1.64 -14.66
N MET A 198 6.53 1.64 -15.96
CA MET A 198 5.22 2.06 -16.47
C MET A 198 4.13 0.99 -16.36
N MET A 199 4.51 -0.29 -16.27
CA MET A 199 3.59 -1.41 -16.46
C MET A 199 3.53 -2.40 -15.29
N ASP A 200 4.61 -2.55 -14.53
CA ASP A 200 4.74 -3.59 -13.51
C ASP A 200 4.16 -3.13 -12.17
N SER A 201 3.62 -4.09 -11.44
CA SER A 201 3.23 -3.88 -10.04
C SER A 201 4.48 -3.96 -9.19
N ILE A 202 5.05 -2.82 -8.83
CA ILE A 202 6.25 -2.71 -7.97
C ILE A 202 5.78 -2.34 -6.55
N ASP A 203 5.58 -3.34 -5.71
CA ASP A 203 4.96 -3.20 -4.39
C ASP A 203 5.98 -3.43 -3.27
N TYR A 204 6.28 -2.38 -2.52
CA TYR A 204 7.14 -2.43 -1.34
C TYR A 204 6.31 -2.65 -0.08
N THR A 205 6.91 -3.30 0.91
CA THR A 205 6.42 -3.35 2.28
C THR A 205 7.53 -2.87 3.19
N LEU A 206 7.33 -1.72 3.84
CA LEU A 206 8.13 -1.26 4.97
C LEU A 206 7.47 -1.79 6.26
N PHE A 207 8.24 -2.54 7.05
CA PHE A 207 7.77 -3.10 8.29
C PHE A 207 7.31 -1.98 9.25
N PRO A 208 6.21 -2.15 10.00
CA PRO A 208 5.38 -3.36 10.05
C PRO A 208 4.24 -3.42 9.02
N ASN A 209 3.78 -2.28 8.50
CA ASN A 209 2.45 -2.20 7.89
C ASN A 209 2.23 -1.08 6.86
N PHE A 210 3.30 -0.57 6.27
CA PHE A 210 3.24 0.52 5.29
C PHE A 210 3.73 0.01 3.93
N HIS A 211 2.92 0.17 2.87
CA HIS A 211 3.18 -0.47 1.58
C HIS A 211 3.13 0.55 0.43
N PRO A 212 4.21 1.30 0.19
CA PRO A 212 4.24 2.27 -0.91
C PRO A 212 4.53 1.55 -2.24
N TRP A 213 3.81 1.90 -3.30
CA TRP A 213 4.10 1.38 -4.62
C TRP A 213 5.07 2.28 -5.37
N GLY A 214 5.90 1.65 -6.19
CA GLY A 214 6.88 2.33 -7.02
C GLY A 214 6.32 2.91 -8.31
N ALA A 215 7.17 3.69 -8.97
CA ALA A 215 6.96 4.31 -10.27
C ALA A 215 5.68 5.15 -10.33
N PHE A 216 5.05 5.27 -11.49
CA PHE A 216 3.80 6.02 -11.65
C PHE A 216 2.57 5.27 -11.12
N ASN A 217 2.76 4.12 -10.48
CA ASN A 217 1.70 3.56 -9.67
C ASN A 217 1.43 4.51 -8.49
N ARG A 218 0.15 4.77 -8.24
CA ARG A 218 -0.28 5.78 -7.27
C ARG A 218 -0.53 5.19 -5.89
N ILE A 219 -0.51 3.87 -5.78
CA ILE A 219 -1.06 3.16 -4.63
C ILE A 219 -0.11 3.22 -3.45
N VAL A 220 -0.67 3.46 -2.26
CA VAL A 220 -0.01 3.25 -0.98
C VAL A 220 -1.01 2.58 -0.05
N TYR A 221 -0.68 1.39 0.44
CA TYR A 221 -1.50 0.71 1.45
C TYR A 221 -1.00 0.95 2.86
N ARG A 222 -1.95 0.96 3.80
CA ARG A 222 -1.65 0.92 5.22
C ARG A 222 -2.64 0.02 5.95
N PHE A 223 -2.13 -0.89 6.78
CA PHE A 223 -2.94 -1.88 7.50
C PHE A 223 -2.74 -1.72 9.00
N ARG A 224 -3.75 -1.24 9.72
CA ARG A 224 -3.62 -0.97 11.17
C ARG A 224 -4.43 -1.98 11.98
N PRO A 225 -3.95 -2.37 13.18
CA PRO A 225 -4.83 -2.94 14.19
C PRO A 225 -6.03 -2.02 14.44
N ASN A 226 -7.21 -2.60 14.69
CA ASN A 226 -8.38 -1.83 15.12
C ASN A 226 -8.47 -1.85 16.64
N GLY A 227 -7.64 -1.03 17.29
CA GLY A 227 -7.41 -1.13 18.73
C GLY A 227 -6.80 -2.49 19.10
N ASP A 228 -7.27 -3.07 20.21
CA ASP A 228 -6.79 -4.37 20.71
C ASP A 228 -7.57 -5.58 20.16
N ASP A 229 -8.48 -5.36 19.20
CA ASP A 229 -9.25 -6.45 18.59
C ASP A 229 -8.43 -7.19 17.52
N HIS A 230 -7.98 -8.40 17.83
CA HIS A 230 -7.25 -9.24 16.89
C HIS A 230 -8.10 -9.76 15.73
N ARG A 231 -9.43 -9.61 15.76
CA ARG A 231 -10.36 -10.04 14.69
C ARG A 231 -10.76 -8.91 13.76
N SER A 232 -10.29 -7.69 14.00
CA SER A 232 -10.53 -6.58 13.08
C SER A 232 -9.29 -5.73 12.85
N SER A 233 -9.28 -5.08 11.70
CA SER A 233 -8.20 -4.19 11.29
C SER A 233 -8.77 -3.05 10.43
N ILE A 234 -7.95 -2.04 10.20
CA ILE A 234 -8.26 -0.94 9.30
C ILE A 234 -7.35 -1.07 8.09
N MET A 235 -7.95 -1.26 6.92
CA MET A 235 -7.25 -1.19 5.64
C MET A 235 -7.47 0.20 5.05
N GLU A 236 -6.38 0.82 4.59
CA GLU A 236 -6.39 2.10 3.90
C GLU A 236 -5.74 1.96 2.54
N CYS A 237 -6.40 2.51 1.52
CA CYS A 237 -5.86 2.69 0.18
C CYS A 237 -5.73 4.19 -0.09
N ILE A 238 -4.50 4.64 -0.30
CA ILE A 238 -4.16 6.04 -0.55
C ILE A 238 -3.64 6.14 -1.97
N PHE A 239 -4.19 7.06 -2.77
CA PHE A 239 -3.63 7.39 -4.09
C PHE A 239 -2.80 8.66 -4.00
N LEU A 240 -1.51 8.54 -4.32
CA LEU A 240 -0.58 9.63 -4.52
C LEU A 240 -0.34 9.86 -6.01
N ALA A 241 -0.82 10.98 -6.53
CA ALA A 241 -0.68 11.34 -7.94
C ALA A 241 0.31 12.49 -8.13
N PRO A 242 1.06 12.52 -9.26
CA PRO A 242 1.81 13.70 -9.65
C PRO A 242 0.84 14.87 -9.90
N TYR A 243 1.37 16.09 -9.77
CA TYR A 243 0.64 17.31 -10.09
C TYR A 243 1.55 18.26 -10.86
N LYS A 244 0.93 19.10 -11.68
CA LYS A 244 1.63 20.12 -12.45
C LYS A 244 2.29 21.12 -11.49
N GLU A 245 3.56 21.43 -11.77
CA GLU A 245 4.35 22.31 -10.91
C GLU A 245 3.67 23.67 -10.67
N GLY A 246 3.65 24.10 -9.40
CA GLY A 246 2.97 25.33 -8.97
C GLY A 246 1.46 25.21 -8.74
N GLU A 247 0.84 24.07 -9.07
CA GLU A 247 -0.60 23.84 -8.95
C GLU A 247 -0.89 22.60 -8.07
N LYS A 248 -0.31 22.51 -6.87
CA LYS A 248 -0.57 21.39 -5.94
C LYS A 248 -2.03 21.39 -5.48
N PRO A 249 -2.84 20.38 -5.81
CA PRO A 249 -4.23 20.31 -5.34
C PRO A 249 -4.29 20.05 -3.83
N ASP A 250 -5.42 20.42 -3.22
CA ASP A 250 -5.70 20.07 -1.83
C ASP A 250 -5.74 18.55 -1.65
N PRO A 251 -5.23 18.01 -0.53
CA PRO A 251 -5.27 16.58 -0.27
C PRO A 251 -6.71 16.13 0.00
N ALA A 252 -7.10 15.00 -0.57
CA ALA A 252 -8.40 14.39 -0.33
C ALA A 252 -8.62 14.08 1.17
N PRO A 253 -9.81 14.30 1.73
CA PRO A 253 -10.13 13.78 3.06
C PRO A 253 -10.16 12.25 3.04
N VAL A 254 -10.18 11.64 4.23
CA VAL A 254 -10.41 10.19 4.33
C VAL A 254 -11.90 9.90 4.08
N HIS A 255 -12.19 9.08 3.08
CA HIS A 255 -13.50 8.49 2.89
C HIS A 255 -13.56 7.16 3.64
N TRP A 256 -14.32 7.13 4.73
CA TRP A 256 -14.55 5.92 5.53
C TRP A 256 -15.76 5.17 4.99
N LEU A 257 -15.52 3.98 4.47
CA LEU A 257 -16.58 3.05 4.10
C LEU A 257 -17.19 2.44 5.36
N SER A 258 -18.51 2.39 5.39
CA SER A 258 -19.26 1.67 6.41
C SER A 258 -19.06 0.15 6.29
N GLU A 259 -19.62 -0.59 7.25
CA GLU A 259 -19.55 -2.06 7.25
C GLU A 259 -20.23 -2.65 6.00
N ASP A 260 -21.37 -2.10 5.60
CA ASP A 260 -22.21 -2.58 4.50
C ASP A 260 -21.73 -2.13 3.09
N GLU A 261 -20.86 -1.13 3.00
CA GLU A 261 -20.33 -0.62 1.72
C GLU A 261 -19.12 -1.41 1.25
N ASN A 262 -19.03 -1.71 -0.04
CA ASN A 262 -17.89 -2.37 -0.65
C ASN A 262 -16.83 -1.36 -1.07
N PHE A 263 -15.61 -1.81 -1.33
CA PHE A 263 -14.59 -0.93 -1.92
C PHE A 263 -14.98 -0.48 -3.33
N SER A 264 -15.74 -1.28 -4.08
CA SER A 264 -16.31 -0.86 -5.36
C SER A 264 -17.38 0.23 -5.27
N ASP A 265 -17.91 0.53 -4.07
CA ASP A 265 -18.81 1.66 -3.85
C ASP A 265 -18.06 3.00 -3.73
N ALA A 266 -16.72 2.98 -3.58
CA ALA A 266 -15.86 4.15 -3.59
C ALA A 266 -15.41 4.48 -5.04
N PRO A 267 -16.02 5.46 -5.73
CA PRO A 267 -15.72 5.75 -7.14
C PRO A 267 -14.26 6.16 -7.37
N GLU A 268 -13.60 6.74 -6.37
CA GLU A 268 -12.18 7.13 -6.44
C GLU A 268 -11.22 5.94 -6.59
N LEU A 269 -11.63 4.71 -6.24
CA LEU A 269 -10.81 3.51 -6.43
C LEU A 269 -10.98 2.88 -7.81
N ASP A 270 -11.98 3.31 -8.59
CA ASP A 270 -12.26 2.81 -9.93
C ASP A 270 -12.27 1.27 -9.99
N THR A 271 -11.56 0.64 -10.92
CA THR A 271 -11.52 -0.81 -11.08
C THR A 271 -10.85 -1.53 -9.91
N LEU A 272 -10.01 -0.85 -9.12
CA LEU A 272 -9.31 -1.44 -7.97
C LEU A 272 -10.28 -1.81 -6.85
N GLY A 273 -11.39 -1.08 -6.69
CA GLY A 273 -12.39 -1.40 -5.68
C GLY A 273 -12.96 -2.81 -5.85
N LYS A 274 -13.19 -3.25 -7.09
CA LYS A 274 -13.67 -4.61 -7.39
C LYS A 274 -12.65 -5.71 -7.09
N VAL A 275 -11.36 -5.39 -7.17
CA VAL A 275 -10.26 -6.30 -6.81
C VAL A 275 -10.26 -6.48 -5.29
N PHE A 276 -10.31 -5.37 -4.54
CA PHE A 276 -10.37 -5.44 -3.07
C PHE A 276 -11.58 -6.22 -2.56
N ASP A 277 -12.74 -6.07 -3.18
CA ASP A 277 -13.93 -6.84 -2.76
C ASP A 277 -13.71 -8.36 -2.85
N GLN A 278 -12.95 -8.82 -3.85
CA GLN A 278 -12.59 -10.23 -3.99
C GLN A 278 -11.58 -10.66 -2.91
N ASP A 279 -10.61 -9.81 -2.58
CA ASP A 279 -9.61 -10.09 -1.53
C ASP A 279 -10.25 -10.12 -0.13
N VAL A 280 -11.07 -9.12 0.20
CA VAL A 280 -11.76 -9.00 1.49
C VAL A 280 -12.67 -10.19 1.75
N PHE A 281 -13.33 -10.71 0.71
CA PHE A 281 -14.16 -11.91 0.80
C PHE A 281 -13.38 -13.15 1.29
N ASN A 282 -12.09 -13.23 0.99
CA ASN A 282 -11.22 -14.33 1.41
C ASN A 282 -10.67 -14.12 2.83
N MET A 283 -10.30 -12.89 3.21
CA MET A 283 -9.62 -12.58 4.48
C MET A 283 -10.39 -13.06 5.71
N GLY A 284 -11.69 -12.80 5.79
CA GLY A 284 -12.53 -13.23 6.93
C GLY A 284 -12.60 -14.76 7.07
N LYS A 285 -12.50 -15.49 5.95
CA LYS A 285 -12.48 -16.96 5.96
C LYS A 285 -11.11 -17.49 6.40
N VAL A 286 -10.03 -16.81 6.00
CA VAL A 286 -8.67 -17.12 6.49
C VAL A 286 -8.61 -16.95 8.00
N GLN A 287 -9.11 -15.82 8.53
CA GLN A 287 -9.22 -15.59 9.98
C GLN A 287 -9.96 -16.74 10.68
N LEU A 288 -11.16 -17.10 10.20
CA LEU A 288 -11.94 -18.20 10.78
C LEU A 288 -11.22 -19.55 10.70
N GLY A 289 -10.55 -19.83 9.58
CA GLY A 289 -9.75 -21.04 9.40
C GLY A 289 -8.58 -21.13 10.37
N LEU A 290 -7.86 -20.02 10.59
CA LEU A 290 -6.74 -19.95 11.53
C LEU A 290 -7.18 -20.08 12.99
N GLU A 291 -8.36 -19.58 13.36
CA GLU A 291 -8.88 -19.74 14.73
C GLU A 291 -9.36 -21.17 15.02
N THR A 292 -9.75 -21.91 13.99
CA THR A 292 -10.31 -23.27 14.13
C THR A 292 -9.32 -24.38 13.80
N THR A 293 -8.12 -24.03 13.32
CA THR A 293 -7.11 -25.00 12.92
C THR A 293 -6.52 -25.76 14.11
N HIS A 294 -6.27 -27.05 13.92
CA HIS A 294 -5.46 -27.86 14.85
C HIS A 294 -3.97 -27.89 14.48
N LYS A 295 -3.59 -27.27 13.35
CA LYS A 295 -2.18 -27.17 12.96
C LYS A 295 -1.47 -26.19 13.90
N SER A 296 -0.22 -26.48 14.22
CA SER A 296 0.62 -25.60 15.05
C SER A 296 1.14 -24.37 14.30
N GLY A 297 0.84 -24.23 13.01
CA GLY A 297 1.30 -23.13 12.17
C GLY A 297 0.77 -23.23 10.74
N VAL A 298 1.16 -22.25 9.92
CA VAL A 298 0.82 -22.17 8.49
C VAL A 298 1.96 -22.72 7.62
N VAL A 299 1.64 -23.12 6.39
CA VAL A 299 2.61 -23.55 5.39
C VAL A 299 2.64 -22.49 4.30
N LEU A 300 3.80 -21.89 4.09
CA LEU A 300 4.05 -20.87 3.08
C LEU A 300 4.99 -21.44 2.02
N SER A 301 4.78 -21.06 0.77
CA SER A 301 5.66 -21.35 -0.35
C SER A 301 7.06 -20.78 -0.11
N ASN A 302 8.05 -21.38 -0.77
CA ASN A 302 9.45 -20.99 -0.56
C ASN A 302 9.84 -19.69 -1.26
N TYR A 303 9.20 -19.38 -2.39
CA TYR A 303 9.59 -18.23 -3.22
C TYR A 303 8.50 -17.16 -3.28
N GLN A 304 7.31 -17.50 -3.77
CA GLN A 304 6.24 -16.50 -4.02
C GLN A 304 5.73 -15.83 -2.74
N GLU A 305 5.78 -16.52 -1.59
CA GLU A 305 5.41 -15.97 -0.29
C GLU A 305 6.66 -15.58 0.55
N SER A 306 7.82 -15.36 -0.06
CA SER A 306 9.04 -14.96 0.68
C SER A 306 8.85 -13.65 1.45
N LYS A 307 8.12 -12.68 0.88
CA LYS A 307 7.78 -11.43 1.56
C LYS A 307 6.87 -11.67 2.78
N VAL A 308 5.87 -12.54 2.65
CA VAL A 308 5.01 -12.97 3.79
C VAL A 308 5.84 -13.65 4.87
N ARG A 309 6.75 -14.54 4.50
CA ARG A 309 7.65 -15.23 5.44
C ARG A 309 8.55 -14.26 6.19
N TRP A 310 9.17 -13.32 5.47
CA TRP A 310 9.98 -12.25 6.05
C TRP A 310 9.18 -11.43 7.06
N LEU A 311 7.96 -11.02 6.71
CA LEU A 311 7.08 -10.27 7.60
C LEU A 311 6.82 -11.03 8.92
N HIS A 312 6.50 -12.33 8.84
CA HIS A 312 6.30 -13.16 10.04
C HIS A 312 7.59 -13.35 10.84
N GLN A 313 8.75 -13.45 10.19
CA GLN A 313 10.04 -13.50 10.87
C GLN A 313 10.30 -12.21 11.66
N LYS A 314 10.17 -11.04 11.03
CA LYS A 314 10.32 -9.74 11.72
C LYS A 314 9.32 -9.61 12.86
N LEU A 315 8.05 -9.99 12.65
CA LEU A 315 7.05 -10.00 13.71
C LEU A 315 7.46 -10.88 14.89
N SER A 316 8.02 -12.06 14.66
CA SER A 316 8.54 -12.93 15.73
C SER A 316 9.72 -12.29 16.46
N GLU A 317 10.69 -11.71 15.75
CA GLU A 317 11.82 -10.98 16.36
C GLU A 317 11.32 -9.91 17.34
N TRP A 318 10.40 -9.05 16.90
CA TRP A 318 9.86 -7.96 17.72
C TRP A 318 8.89 -8.42 18.82
N CYS A 319 8.18 -9.55 18.64
CA CYS A 319 7.21 -10.06 19.62
C CYS A 319 7.83 -11.00 20.67
N GLU A 320 8.89 -11.73 20.32
CA GLU A 320 9.55 -12.73 21.16
C GLU A 320 10.69 -12.15 22.02
N GLU A 321 11.17 -10.94 21.73
CA GLU A 321 12.16 -10.19 22.56
C GLU A 321 11.64 -9.73 23.94
N LYS A 322 10.78 -10.51 24.60
CA LYS A 322 10.29 -10.23 25.96
C LYS A 322 10.98 -11.03 27.06
#